data_AF-A0A662VN87-F1
#
_entry.id   AF-A0A662VN87-F1
#
_cell.length_a   1.000
_cell.length_b   1.000
_cell.length_c   1.000
_cell.angle_alpha   90.00
_cell.angle_beta   90.00
_cell.angle_gamma   90.00
#
_symmetry.space_group_name_H-M   'P 1'
#
loop_
_entity.id
_entity.type
_entity.pdbx_description
1 polymer ?
#
loop_
_entity_poly.entity_id
_entity_poly.type
_entity_poly.pdbx_seq_one_letter_code
_entity_poly.pdbx_strand_id
1 'polypeptide(L)'
;MGRKSMQKLLASCRECGAPQGVFSNEGELRIKIAQQKKCWQCGVLFGFLPDGRIWNLHWETISTEEALDFWDTIHESIVRVAKNRFESGHYADAVESAFKEINKRVKEIVKSKTGEELDGAGLMFKAFPENNPVIVLDDLSTETGRNIQKGYMHIFAGAMMGIRNPKAHDNIEITKRKSQYILSFWQVFSCIS
;
A
#
# COMPACT_ATOMS: atom_id res chain seq x y z
N MET A 1 29.36 -0.90 -22.11
CA MET A 1 28.20 0.01 -22.29
C MET A 1 27.58 0.24 -20.93
N GLY A 2 27.83 1.40 -20.32
CA GLY A 2 27.28 1.72 -19.00
C GLY A 2 25.76 1.90 -19.06
N ARG A 3 25.03 1.23 -18.17
CA ARG A 3 23.61 1.54 -17.91
C ARG A 3 23.55 3.00 -17.47
N LYS A 4 23.03 3.91 -18.30
CA LYS A 4 22.60 5.22 -17.82
C LYS A 4 21.53 4.94 -16.76
N SER A 5 21.80 5.28 -15.49
CA SER A 5 20.78 5.23 -14.45
C SER A 5 19.61 6.11 -14.89
N MET A 6 18.40 5.56 -14.89
CA MET A 6 17.19 6.31 -15.25
C MET A 6 16.87 7.29 -14.13
N GLN A 7 17.25 8.54 -14.32
CA GLN A 7 16.96 9.60 -13.37
C GLN A 7 15.45 9.93 -13.40
N LYS A 8 14.84 10.09 -12.22
CA LYS A 8 13.44 10.52 -12.05
C LYS A 8 13.40 11.92 -11.41
N LEU A 9 12.26 12.59 -11.46
CA LEU A 9 12.04 13.89 -10.83
C LEU A 9 11.14 13.74 -9.61
N LEU A 10 11.61 14.12 -8.42
CA LEU A 10 10.77 14.24 -7.23
C LEU A 10 10.26 15.66 -7.13
N ALA A 11 8.95 15.86 -7.26
CA ALA A 11 8.34 17.18 -7.04
C ALA A 11 7.82 17.29 -5.61
N SER A 12 8.04 18.45 -5.00
CA SER A 12 7.64 18.76 -3.63
C SER A 12 7.01 20.14 -3.54
N CYS A 13 6.05 20.30 -2.64
CA CYS A 13 5.42 21.58 -2.35
C CYS A 13 6.43 22.53 -1.72
N ARG A 14 6.58 23.76 -2.24
CA ARG A 14 7.48 24.77 -1.64
C ARG A 14 7.01 25.23 -0.26
N GLU A 15 5.71 25.21 -0.01
CA GLU A 15 5.12 25.74 1.22
C GLU A 15 5.27 24.76 2.40
N CYS A 16 4.99 23.47 2.17
CA CYS A 16 4.93 22.48 3.26
C CYS A 16 5.93 21.32 3.11
N GLY A 17 6.77 21.32 2.07
CA GLY A 17 7.75 20.26 1.79
C GLY A 17 7.14 18.92 1.34
N ALA A 18 5.81 18.76 1.37
CA ALA A 18 5.17 17.48 1.06
C ALA A 18 5.48 17.03 -0.38
N PRO A 19 5.89 15.76 -0.58
CA PRO A 19 6.14 15.23 -1.91
C PRO A 19 4.83 15.16 -2.70
N GLN A 20 4.81 15.71 -3.91
CA GLN A 20 3.66 15.76 -4.83
C GLN A 20 3.68 14.64 -5.86
N GLY A 21 4.83 14.00 -6.06
CA GLY A 21 4.96 12.82 -6.91
C GLY A 21 6.37 12.63 -7.42
N VAL A 22 6.60 11.46 -8.00
CA VAL A 22 7.80 11.10 -8.75
C VAL A 22 7.41 10.99 -10.22
N PHE A 23 8.20 11.58 -11.10
CA PHE A 23 7.92 11.68 -12.53
C PHE A 23 9.10 11.20 -13.36
N SER A 24 8.81 10.63 -14.53
CA SER A 24 9.84 10.09 -15.42
C SER A 24 10.56 11.21 -16.19
N ASN A 25 9.89 12.34 -16.41
CA ASN A 25 10.42 13.52 -17.08
C ASN A 25 9.57 14.76 -16.75
N GLU A 26 10.05 15.93 -17.18
CA GLU A 26 9.39 17.22 -16.92
C GLU A 26 8.03 17.35 -17.62
N GLY A 27 7.85 16.73 -18.79
CA GLY A 27 6.58 16.72 -19.51
C GLY A 27 5.47 16.03 -18.71
N GLU A 28 5.76 14.85 -18.17
CA GLU A 28 4.84 14.11 -17.29
C GLU A 28 4.50 14.92 -16.03
N LEU A 29 5.51 15.52 -15.40
CA LEU A 29 5.36 16.36 -14.21
C LEU A 29 4.40 17.53 -14.49
N ARG A 30 4.60 18.26 -15.59
CA ARG A 30 3.77 19.41 -15.96
C ARG A 30 2.31 19.01 -16.17
N ILE A 31 2.05 17.93 -16.91
CA ILE A 31 0.69 17.45 -17.18
C ILE A 31 -0.03 17.08 -15.88
N LYS A 32 0.62 16.29 -15.02
CA LYS A 32 0.01 15.82 -13.77
C LYS A 32 -0.22 16.95 -12.77
N ILE A 33 0.73 17.89 -12.64
CA ILE A 33 0.56 19.05 -11.75
C ILE A 33 -0.54 19.99 -12.24
N ALA A 34 -0.67 20.19 -13.56
CA ALA A 34 -1.78 20.95 -14.15
C ALA A 34 -3.15 20.34 -13.83
N GLN A 35 -3.26 19.01 -13.80
CA GLN A 35 -4.47 18.30 -13.41
C GLN A 35 -4.74 18.40 -11.90
N GLN A 36 -3.69 18.29 -11.08
CA GLN A 36 -3.80 18.33 -9.61
C GLN A 36 -4.19 19.71 -9.08
N LYS A 37 -3.68 20.80 -9.69
CA LYS A 37 -3.95 22.23 -9.39
C LYS A 37 -3.59 22.72 -7.99
N LYS A 38 -3.43 21.87 -6.98
CA LYS A 38 -3.10 22.25 -5.60
C LYS A 38 -2.33 21.16 -4.86
N CYS A 39 -1.58 21.56 -3.83
CA CYS A 39 -0.93 20.63 -2.92
C CYS A 39 -1.97 19.76 -2.21
N TRP A 40 -1.77 18.44 -2.22
CA TRP A 40 -2.68 17.51 -1.54
C TRP A 40 -2.61 17.60 -0.01
N GLN A 41 -1.51 18.12 0.55
CA GLN A 41 -1.29 18.21 1.99
C GLN A 41 -1.77 19.55 2.58
N CYS A 42 -1.32 20.69 2.05
CA CYS A 42 -1.64 22.02 2.59
C CYS A 42 -2.68 22.79 1.76
N GLY A 43 -3.07 22.30 0.60
CA GLY A 43 -4.07 22.94 -0.25
C GLY A 43 -3.60 24.16 -1.05
N VAL A 44 -2.33 24.58 -0.93
CA VAL A 44 -1.78 25.70 -1.71
C VAL A 44 -1.91 25.44 -3.21
N LEU A 45 -2.29 26.46 -3.99
CA LEU A 45 -2.47 26.32 -5.43
C LEU A 45 -1.13 26.20 -6.16
N PHE A 46 -1.10 25.35 -7.18
CA PHE A 46 -0.03 25.29 -8.18
C PHE A 46 -0.47 26.06 -9.42
N GLY A 47 0.45 26.80 -10.01
CA GLY A 47 0.22 27.58 -11.23
C GLY A 47 1.43 27.55 -12.14
N PHE A 48 1.29 28.02 -13.38
CA PHE A 48 2.40 28.13 -14.32
C PHE A 48 2.76 29.60 -14.49
N LEU A 49 4.03 29.93 -14.25
CA LEU A 49 4.58 31.25 -14.50
C LEU A 49 4.88 31.43 -16.00
N PRO A 50 4.93 32.67 -16.52
CA PRO A 50 5.22 32.95 -17.92
C PRO A 50 6.58 32.42 -18.41
N ASP A 51 7.53 32.27 -17.50
CA ASP A 51 8.86 31.69 -17.75
C ASP A 51 8.87 30.15 -17.77
N GLY A 52 7.69 29.53 -17.64
CA GLY A 52 7.52 28.09 -17.62
C GLY A 52 7.74 27.44 -16.26
N ARG A 53 8.18 28.14 -15.20
CA ARG A 53 8.29 27.53 -13.87
C ARG A 53 6.91 27.23 -13.28
N ILE A 54 6.83 26.21 -12.43
CA ILE A 54 5.60 25.91 -11.68
C ILE A 54 5.65 26.65 -10.34
N TRP A 55 4.68 27.53 -10.12
CA TRP A 55 4.49 28.26 -8.87
C TRP A 55 4.14 27.31 -7.72
N ASN A 56 4.71 27.56 -6.55
CA ASN A 56 4.60 26.75 -5.33
C ASN A 56 5.09 25.29 -5.43
N LEU A 57 5.84 24.97 -6.49
CA LEU A 57 6.45 23.64 -6.67
C LEU A 57 7.97 23.78 -6.85
N HIS A 58 8.71 22.87 -6.24
CA HIS A 58 10.11 22.62 -6.52
C HIS A 58 10.27 21.15 -6.93
N TRP A 59 11.24 20.84 -7.78
CA TRP A 59 11.60 19.46 -8.06
C TRP A 59 13.10 19.31 -8.19
N GLU A 60 13.56 18.11 -7.87
CA GLU A 60 14.94 17.69 -7.95
C GLU A 60 15.05 16.36 -8.70
N THR A 61 16.22 16.14 -9.29
CA THR A 61 16.52 14.88 -9.97
C THR A 61 16.99 13.87 -8.94
N ILE A 62 16.30 12.75 -8.84
CA ILE A 62 16.64 11.65 -7.94
C ILE A 62 17.01 10.38 -8.73
N SER A 63 17.80 9.51 -8.13
CA SER A 63 18.09 8.19 -8.69
C SER A 63 16.82 7.32 -8.71
N THR A 64 16.78 6.32 -9.59
CA THR A 64 15.66 5.37 -9.62
C THR A 64 15.51 4.61 -8.29
N GLU A 65 16.61 4.40 -7.58
CA GLU A 65 16.69 3.69 -6.29
C GLU A 65 16.08 4.52 -5.14
N GLU A 66 16.27 5.84 -5.15
CA GLU A 66 15.61 6.77 -4.21
C GLU A 66 14.13 6.98 -4.53
N ALA A 67 13.75 6.71 -5.78
CA ALA A 67 12.44 6.95 -6.33
C ALA A 67 11.51 5.73 -6.22
N LEU A 68 11.31 5.25 -4.99
CA LEU A 68 10.41 4.13 -4.68
C LEU A 68 9.01 4.44 -5.20
N ASP A 69 8.53 3.66 -6.17
CA ASP A 69 7.11 3.65 -6.53
C ASP A 69 6.30 3.05 -5.36
N PHE A 70 5.05 3.48 -5.24
CA PHE A 70 4.14 2.92 -4.25
C PHE A 70 4.09 1.39 -4.34
N TRP A 71 4.11 0.84 -5.56
CA TRP A 71 4.08 -0.60 -5.78
C TRP A 71 5.40 -1.30 -5.46
N ASP A 72 6.54 -0.60 -5.46
CA ASP A 72 7.85 -1.19 -5.13
C ASP A 72 7.92 -1.59 -3.65
N THR A 73 7.10 -0.95 -2.81
CA THR A 73 7.00 -1.27 -1.38
C THR A 73 6.02 -2.41 -1.10
N ILE A 74 5.22 -2.85 -2.08
CA ILE A 74 4.15 -3.83 -1.89
C ILE A 74 4.59 -5.23 -2.35
N HIS A 75 4.27 -6.25 -1.57
CA HIS A 75 4.55 -7.64 -1.92
C HIS A 75 3.99 -8.01 -3.30
N GLU A 76 4.81 -8.65 -4.14
CA GLU A 76 4.49 -8.97 -5.53
C GLU A 76 3.15 -9.69 -5.74
N SER A 77 2.73 -10.57 -4.82
CA SER A 77 1.44 -11.26 -4.90
C SER A 77 0.26 -10.29 -4.84
N ILE A 78 0.37 -9.26 -4.01
CA ILE A 78 -0.64 -8.20 -3.89
C ILE A 78 -0.59 -7.30 -5.12
N VAL A 79 0.61 -6.95 -5.61
CA VAL A 79 0.77 -6.19 -6.85
C VAL A 79 0.05 -6.88 -8.01
N ARG A 80 0.26 -8.20 -8.18
CA ARG A 80 -0.37 -9.00 -9.25
C ARG A 80 -1.90 -8.91 -9.25
N VAL A 81 -2.54 -8.86 -8.09
CA VAL A 81 -4.01 -8.88 -7.99
C VAL A 81 -4.63 -7.48 -7.86
N ALA A 82 -3.91 -6.49 -7.32
CA ALA A 82 -4.48 -5.19 -6.99
C ALA A 82 -4.09 -4.07 -7.97
N LYS A 83 -2.89 -4.14 -8.59
CA LYS A 83 -2.31 -3.01 -9.34
C LYS A 83 -3.18 -2.51 -10.49
N ASN A 84 -3.53 -3.40 -11.42
CA ASN A 84 -4.32 -3.01 -12.59
C ASN A 84 -5.71 -2.45 -12.20
N ARG A 85 -6.37 -3.07 -11.21
CA ARG A 85 -7.67 -2.60 -10.69
C ARG A 85 -7.55 -1.19 -10.11
N PHE A 86 -6.50 -0.95 -9.32
CA PHE A 86 -6.24 0.35 -8.73
C PHE A 86 -5.95 1.42 -9.80
N GLU A 87 -5.09 1.10 -10.78
CA GLU A 87 -4.70 2.02 -11.85
C GLU A 87 -5.88 2.36 -12.78
N SER A 88 -6.82 1.43 -12.93
CA SER A 88 -8.08 1.61 -13.67
C SER A 88 -9.17 2.34 -12.89
N GLY A 89 -8.91 2.78 -11.64
CA GLY A 89 -9.86 3.50 -10.81
C GLY A 89 -10.82 2.63 -9.99
N HIS A 90 -10.70 1.30 -10.06
CA HIS A 90 -11.50 0.34 -9.29
C HIS A 90 -10.88 0.09 -7.90
N TYR A 91 -10.87 1.13 -7.06
CA TYR A 91 -10.16 1.14 -5.77
C TYR A 91 -10.73 0.14 -4.76
N ALA A 92 -12.05 0.00 -4.70
CA ALA A 92 -12.70 -0.97 -3.81
C ALA A 92 -12.32 -2.41 -4.22
N ASP A 93 -12.38 -2.71 -5.52
CA ASP A 93 -12.02 -4.02 -6.06
C ASP A 93 -10.53 -4.33 -5.88
N ALA A 94 -9.66 -3.32 -5.99
CA ALA A 94 -8.23 -3.47 -5.73
C ALA A 94 -7.97 -3.89 -4.28
N VAL A 95 -8.64 -3.23 -3.33
CA VAL A 95 -8.59 -3.60 -1.90
C VAL A 95 -9.16 -5.00 -1.70
N GLU A 96 -10.37 -5.29 -2.19
CA GLU A 96 -11.00 -6.61 -2.03
C GLU A 96 -10.11 -7.74 -2.57
N SER A 97 -9.49 -7.52 -3.73
CA SER A 97 -8.59 -8.50 -4.36
C SER A 97 -7.34 -8.75 -3.52
N ALA A 98 -6.74 -7.71 -2.93
CA ALA A 98 -5.60 -7.86 -2.02
C ALA A 98 -5.96 -8.71 -0.79
N PHE A 99 -7.10 -8.44 -0.16
CA PHE A 99 -7.56 -9.21 1.00
C PHE A 99 -7.89 -10.67 0.67
N LYS A 100 -8.49 -10.92 -0.50
CA LYS A 100 -8.74 -12.29 -0.98
C LYS A 100 -7.44 -13.07 -1.13
N GLU A 101 -6.41 -12.45 -1.70
CA GLU A 101 -5.10 -13.09 -1.88
C GLU A 101 -4.44 -13.43 -0.55
N ILE A 102 -4.46 -12.50 0.42
CA ILE A 102 -3.93 -12.75 1.78
C ILE A 102 -4.65 -13.91 2.44
N ASN A 103 -5.98 -13.85 2.45
CA ASN A 103 -6.81 -14.88 3.05
C ASN A 103 -6.57 -16.26 2.41
N LYS A 104 -6.48 -16.31 1.08
CA LYS A 104 -6.15 -17.53 0.35
C LYS A 104 -4.81 -18.11 0.80
N ARG A 105 -3.76 -17.29 0.87
CA ARG A 105 -2.41 -17.74 1.24
C ARG A 105 -2.36 -18.27 2.69
N VAL A 106 -3.01 -17.58 3.64
CA VAL A 106 -3.12 -18.07 5.03
C VAL A 106 -3.90 -19.38 5.07
N LYS A 107 -5.00 -19.46 4.31
CA LYS A 107 -5.84 -20.66 4.26
C LYS A 107 -5.05 -21.87 3.74
N GLU A 108 -4.26 -21.69 2.70
CA GLU A 108 -3.39 -22.73 2.15
C GLU A 108 -2.36 -23.22 3.19
N ILE A 109 -1.69 -22.31 3.89
CA ILE A 109 -0.71 -22.67 4.93
C ILE A 109 -1.40 -23.42 6.09
N VAL A 110 -2.51 -22.89 6.61
CA VAL A 110 -3.25 -23.52 7.71
C VAL A 110 -3.75 -24.89 7.31
N LYS A 111 -4.41 -25.01 6.15
CA LYS A 111 -4.89 -26.29 5.63
C LYS A 111 -3.76 -27.31 5.48
N SER A 112 -2.59 -26.89 4.99
CA SER A 112 -1.44 -27.78 4.81
C SER A 112 -0.87 -28.31 6.14
N LYS A 113 -0.95 -27.51 7.22
CA LYS A 113 -0.36 -27.85 8.53
C LYS A 113 -1.36 -28.52 9.48
N THR A 114 -2.65 -28.21 9.39
CA THR A 114 -3.67 -28.68 10.35
C THR A 114 -4.79 -29.49 9.71
N GLY A 115 -4.94 -29.46 8.39
CA GLY A 115 -6.08 -30.07 7.67
C GLY A 115 -7.39 -29.30 7.78
N GLU A 116 -7.44 -28.23 8.57
CA GLU A 116 -8.65 -27.43 8.79
C GLU A 116 -8.89 -26.44 7.63
N GLU A 117 -10.15 -26.31 7.21
CA GLU A 117 -10.56 -25.28 6.27
C GLU A 117 -11.28 -24.14 6.99
N LEU A 118 -10.59 -23.02 7.17
CA LEU A 118 -11.12 -21.81 7.80
C LEU A 118 -11.09 -20.63 6.81
N ASP A 119 -11.82 -19.56 7.13
CA ASP A 119 -11.86 -18.31 6.35
C ASP A 119 -12.01 -17.10 7.28
N GLY A 120 -11.67 -15.91 6.78
CA GLY A 120 -11.92 -14.62 7.41
C GLY A 120 -11.22 -14.47 8.77
N ALA A 121 -11.90 -13.84 9.73
CA ALA A 121 -11.34 -13.62 11.07
C ALA A 121 -11.00 -14.93 11.81
N GLY A 122 -11.84 -15.96 11.70
CA GLY A 122 -11.59 -17.25 12.35
C GLY A 122 -10.27 -17.89 11.88
N LEU A 123 -9.99 -17.79 10.59
CA LEU A 123 -8.71 -18.22 10.02
C LEU A 123 -7.52 -17.45 10.61
N MET A 124 -7.63 -16.13 10.77
CA MET A 124 -6.54 -15.30 11.32
C MET A 124 -6.28 -15.60 12.80
N PHE A 125 -7.34 -15.81 13.59
CA PHE A 125 -7.21 -16.23 14.99
C PHE A 125 -6.59 -17.62 15.15
N LYS A 126 -6.80 -18.53 14.19
CA LYS A 126 -6.14 -19.84 14.16
C LYS A 126 -4.69 -19.75 13.70
N ALA A 127 -4.42 -18.91 12.71
CA ALA A 127 -3.11 -18.83 12.08
C ALA A 127 -2.05 -18.19 12.98
N PHE A 128 -2.42 -17.12 13.70
CA PHE A 128 -1.47 -16.25 14.40
C PHE A 128 -1.60 -16.15 15.93
N PRO A 129 -2.16 -17.13 16.68
CA PRO A 129 -2.31 -16.99 18.13
C PRO A 129 -0.96 -16.82 18.84
N GLU A 130 -0.96 -16.13 19.97
CA GLU A 130 0.24 -15.95 20.80
C GLU A 130 0.85 -17.29 21.22
N ASN A 131 -0.01 -18.25 21.57
CA ASN A 131 0.38 -19.58 22.00
C ASN A 131 0.20 -20.58 20.85
N ASN A 132 1.28 -21.27 20.48
CA ASN A 132 1.30 -22.31 19.45
C ASN A 132 0.73 -21.86 18.08
N PRO A 133 1.25 -20.78 17.47
CA PRO A 133 0.78 -20.34 16.16
C PRO A 133 1.13 -21.32 15.05
N VAL A 134 0.23 -21.40 14.06
CA VAL A 134 0.49 -22.12 12.80
C VAL A 134 1.51 -21.35 11.95
N ILE A 135 1.49 -20.02 12.04
CA ILE A 135 2.40 -19.10 11.36
C ILE A 135 3.05 -18.19 12.40
N VAL A 136 4.36 -18.37 12.58
CA VAL A 136 5.20 -17.57 13.47
C VAL A 136 5.64 -16.30 12.73
N LEU A 137 5.47 -15.14 13.36
CA LEU A 137 5.81 -13.82 12.80
C LEU A 137 7.07 -13.22 13.41
N ASP A 138 7.41 -13.58 14.65
CA ASP A 138 8.52 -13.02 15.41
C ASP A 138 9.02 -14.03 16.47
N ASP A 139 10.08 -13.70 17.20
CA ASP A 139 10.66 -14.53 18.26
C ASP A 139 9.74 -14.59 19.50
N LEU A 140 8.99 -15.68 19.59
CA LEU A 140 8.04 -15.95 20.67
C LEU A 140 8.69 -16.24 22.03
N SER A 141 10.02 -16.42 22.09
CA SER A 141 10.73 -16.52 23.36
C SER A 141 10.72 -15.18 24.11
N THR A 142 10.63 -14.07 23.39
CA THR A 142 10.61 -12.72 23.94
C THR A 142 9.17 -12.21 24.17
N GLU A 143 9.01 -11.35 25.17
CA GLU A 143 7.72 -10.67 25.39
C GLU A 143 7.35 -9.78 24.20
N THR A 144 8.33 -9.07 23.63
CA THR A 144 8.15 -8.23 22.44
C THR A 144 7.62 -9.04 21.26
N GLY A 145 8.24 -10.17 20.92
CA GLY A 145 7.80 -11.00 19.81
C GLY A 145 6.40 -11.60 20.02
N ARG A 146 6.05 -12.00 21.25
CA ARG A 146 4.67 -12.42 21.58
C ARG A 146 3.65 -11.28 21.42
N ASN A 147 4.01 -10.08 21.85
CA ASN A 147 3.15 -8.90 21.67
C ASN A 147 2.97 -8.54 20.19
N ILE A 148 4.03 -8.65 19.38
CA ILE A 148 3.97 -8.45 17.93
C ILE A 148 3.07 -9.50 17.27
N GLN A 149 3.27 -10.78 17.60
CA GLN A 149 2.45 -11.91 17.13
C GLN A 149 0.96 -11.65 17.39
N LYS A 150 0.61 -11.33 18.66
CA LYS A 150 -0.77 -11.06 19.08
C LYS A 150 -1.35 -9.81 18.42
N GLY A 151 -0.56 -8.74 18.31
CA GLY A 151 -0.97 -7.51 17.64
C GLY A 151 -1.36 -7.77 16.19
N TYR A 152 -0.53 -8.50 15.45
CA TYR A 152 -0.82 -8.85 14.07
C TYR A 152 -2.03 -9.77 13.93
N MET A 153 -2.21 -10.75 14.81
CA MET A 153 -3.43 -11.57 14.84
C MET A 153 -4.70 -10.70 14.89
N HIS A 154 -4.77 -9.75 15.82
CA HIS A 154 -5.94 -8.87 15.97
C HIS A 154 -6.12 -7.95 14.78
N ILE A 155 -5.03 -7.40 14.25
CA ILE A 155 -5.03 -6.58 13.04
C ILE A 155 -5.62 -7.36 11.84
N PHE A 156 -5.12 -8.56 11.58
CA PHE A 156 -5.58 -9.39 10.46
C PHE A 156 -7.04 -9.77 10.62
N ALA A 157 -7.43 -10.23 11.81
CA ALA A 157 -8.82 -10.58 12.09
C ALA A 157 -9.75 -9.37 11.93
N GLY A 158 -9.40 -8.23 12.52
CA GLY A 158 -10.18 -7.00 12.45
C GLY A 158 -10.34 -6.49 11.02
N ALA A 159 -9.28 -6.57 10.20
CA ALA A 159 -9.36 -6.15 8.82
C ALA A 159 -10.17 -7.10 7.93
N MET A 160 -10.13 -8.42 8.20
CA MET A 160 -11.03 -9.37 7.55
C MET A 160 -12.51 -9.09 7.90
N MET A 161 -12.79 -8.58 9.10
CA MET A 161 -14.15 -8.22 9.52
C MET A 161 -14.60 -6.86 8.96
N GLY A 162 -13.77 -5.83 9.09
CA GLY A 162 -14.15 -4.44 8.85
C GLY A 162 -13.81 -3.89 7.46
N ILE A 163 -12.84 -4.50 6.75
CA ILE A 163 -12.36 -3.98 5.46
C ILE A 163 -12.73 -4.92 4.30
N ARG A 164 -12.58 -6.24 4.47
CA ARG A 164 -13.00 -7.22 3.44
C ARG A 164 -14.52 -7.34 3.32
N ASN A 165 -15.30 -6.91 4.31
CA ASN A 165 -16.76 -6.99 4.29
C ASN A 165 -17.48 -5.63 4.10
N PRO A 166 -17.22 -4.86 3.02
CA PRO A 166 -17.93 -3.61 2.79
C PRO A 166 -19.36 -3.82 2.26
N LYS A 167 -19.74 -5.05 1.87
CA LYS A 167 -21.06 -5.33 1.26
C LYS A 167 -22.23 -5.36 2.26
N ALA A 168 -21.96 -5.40 3.56
CA ALA A 168 -23.00 -5.50 4.59
C ALA A 168 -23.52 -4.13 5.07
N HIS A 169 -22.82 -3.04 4.77
CA HIS A 169 -23.19 -1.70 5.23
C HIS A 169 -23.00 -0.69 4.08
N ASP A 170 -24.12 -0.10 3.63
CA ASP A 170 -24.26 1.05 2.72
C ASP A 170 -23.04 1.47 1.88
N ASN A 171 -23.10 1.26 0.55
CA ASN A 171 -22.25 1.88 -0.51
C ASN A 171 -21.01 2.66 -0.03
N ILE A 172 -20.06 2.00 0.65
CA ILE A 172 -18.87 2.66 1.16
C ILE A 172 -17.96 2.98 -0.04
N GLU A 173 -17.88 4.25 -0.38
CA GLU A 173 -16.94 4.71 -1.41
C GLU A 173 -15.50 4.60 -0.89
N ILE A 174 -14.68 3.80 -1.58
CA ILE A 174 -13.25 3.72 -1.33
C ILE A 174 -12.55 4.66 -2.30
N THR A 175 -12.04 5.78 -1.78
CA THR A 175 -11.25 6.74 -2.57
C THR A 175 -9.87 6.17 -2.91
N LYS A 176 -9.23 6.71 -3.96
CA LYS A 176 -7.84 6.38 -4.34
C LYS A 176 -6.89 6.37 -3.14
N ARG A 177 -6.93 7.45 -2.36
CA ARG A 177 -6.06 7.66 -1.19
C ARG A 177 -6.32 6.63 -0.11
N LYS A 178 -7.60 6.36 0.20
CA LYS A 178 -7.96 5.33 1.18
C LYS A 178 -7.49 3.95 0.73
N SER A 179 -7.63 3.63 -0.56
CA SER A 179 -7.12 2.38 -1.13
C SER A 179 -5.59 2.27 -1.03
N GLN A 180 -4.84 3.35 -1.28
CA GLN A 180 -3.38 3.34 -1.09
C GLN A 180 -2.99 3.02 0.35
N TYR A 181 -3.62 3.66 1.34
CA TYR A 181 -3.34 3.40 2.76
C TYR A 181 -3.67 1.98 3.18
N ILE A 182 -4.79 1.46 2.70
CA ILE A 182 -5.17 0.08 2.97
C ILE A 182 -4.17 -0.86 2.31
N LEU A 183 -3.80 -0.65 1.05
CA LEU A 183 -2.85 -1.52 0.34
C LEU A 183 -1.43 -1.45 0.93
N SER A 184 -0.96 -0.29 1.39
CA SER A 184 0.35 -0.16 2.07
C SER A 184 0.38 -0.86 3.43
N PHE A 185 -0.76 -0.94 4.12
CA PHE A 185 -0.85 -1.62 5.41
C PHE A 185 -0.48 -3.11 5.32
N TRP A 186 -0.77 -3.75 4.18
CA TRP A 186 -0.55 -5.19 3.99
C TRP A 186 0.90 -5.57 3.66
N GLN A 187 1.81 -4.61 3.59
CA GLN A 187 3.24 -4.88 3.41
C GLN A 187 3.83 -5.74 4.51
N VAL A 188 3.24 -5.72 5.72
CA VAL A 188 3.61 -6.63 6.81
C VAL A 188 3.57 -8.11 6.37
N PHE A 189 2.70 -8.48 5.42
CA PHE A 189 2.60 -9.86 4.93
C PHE A 189 3.81 -10.32 4.10
N SER A 190 4.62 -9.41 3.55
CA SER A 190 5.78 -9.81 2.75
C SER A 190 6.79 -10.64 3.55
N CYS A 191 6.84 -10.44 4.86
CA CYS A 191 7.74 -11.14 5.77
C CYS A 191 7.28 -12.57 6.14
N ILE A 192 6.08 -13.00 5.69
CA ILE A 192 5.53 -14.35 5.94
C ILE A 192 5.92 -15.33 4.82
N SER A 193 6.88 -14.97 3.97
CA SER A 193 7.39 -15.79 2.86
C SER A 193 8.73 -16.41 3.20
#